data_AF-A0AA88H129-F1
#
_entry.id   AF-A0AA88H129-F1
#
_cell.length_a   1.000
_cell.length_b   1.000
_cell.length_c   1.000
_cell.angle_alpha   90.00
_cell.angle_beta   90.00
_cell.angle_gamma   90.00
#
_symmetry.space_group_name_H-M   'P 1'
#
loop_
_entity.id
_entity.type
_entity.pdbx_description
1 polymer ?
#
loop_
_entity_poly.entity_id
_entity_poly.type
_entity_poly.pdbx_seq_one_letter_code
_entity_poly.pdbx_strand_id
1 'polypeptide(L)'
;MWSRDVDTGMTNWSKVKIVKHLCILIVNGFGYTMDRVTGELLVAEKFDPAVNWATHVDLKTGRPQKVERYSTHHNGEDVNTANICPAALGSKDQQPAAYSPRTGLFYVPTNHVCMDYEPVSGGMYVAGQPYVNAVLNMFPAGRVYPGDGYNNNPEDNNLGNFIAWDADKGKIVWSIHERFSAWGGALATAGDVVFYGNLEGYLKGIDAQTGAELYRFKTPSGIIGNVHTWKHKDKQYIGILSGVGGWAGIGMAAGLINDTDGLGAVGAYKGLNSYTRLGGTLNVFSLP
;
A
#
# COMPACT_ATOMS: atom_id res chain seq x y z
N MET A 1 8.50 44.86 8.89
CA MET A 1 9.17 45.89 8.07
C MET A 1 10.07 45.17 7.08
N TRP A 2 9.54 44.80 5.92
CA TRP A 2 10.33 44.31 4.79
C TRP A 2 9.75 45.01 3.55
N SER A 3 10.29 46.18 3.26
CA SER A 3 10.09 46.92 2.02
C SER A 3 11.27 46.62 1.10
N ARG A 4 10.98 46.08 -0.08
CA ARG A 4 11.81 46.26 -1.27
C ARG A 4 10.86 46.65 -2.40
N ASP A 5 10.74 47.96 -2.60
CA ASP A 5 10.34 48.54 -3.88
C ASP A 5 11.58 48.52 -4.79
N VAL A 6 11.49 47.89 -5.96
CA VAL A 6 11.78 48.48 -7.29
C VAL A 6 11.12 47.56 -8.34
N ASP A 7 10.05 48.02 -8.97
CA ASP A 7 10.03 48.51 -10.35
C ASP A 7 8.67 48.27 -11.04
N THR A 8 8.15 49.35 -11.61
CA THR A 8 6.85 49.46 -12.26
C THR A 8 6.93 48.95 -13.70
N GLY A 9 6.42 47.74 -13.95
CA GLY A 9 6.33 47.19 -15.30
C GLY A 9 5.26 46.11 -15.42
N MET A 10 4.07 46.51 -15.88
CA MET A 10 3.02 45.68 -16.49
C MET A 10 2.78 44.28 -15.88
N THR A 11 1.89 44.23 -14.89
CA THR A 11 1.33 43.01 -14.33
C THR A 11 0.44 42.28 -15.33
N ASN A 12 0.92 41.19 -15.91
CA ASN A 12 0.07 40.11 -16.39
C ASN A 12 0.41 38.82 -15.63
N TRP A 13 0.16 38.84 -14.32
CA TRP A 13 0.10 37.62 -13.53
C TRP A 13 -1.21 36.93 -13.87
N SER A 14 -1.19 36.07 -14.88
CA SER A 14 -2.17 34.99 -14.98
C SER A 14 -2.22 34.34 -13.60
N LYS A 15 -3.37 34.49 -12.91
CA LYS A 15 -3.61 33.93 -11.58
C LYS A 15 -3.07 32.50 -11.57
N VAL A 16 -1.98 32.25 -10.84
CA VAL A 16 -1.52 30.88 -10.57
C VAL A 16 -2.71 30.23 -9.87
N LYS A 17 -3.43 29.36 -10.58
CA LYS A 17 -4.55 28.63 -10.01
C LYS A 17 -3.94 27.69 -8.99
N ILE A 18 -4.04 28.04 -7.71
CA ILE A 18 -3.70 27.12 -6.63
C ILE A 18 -4.72 25.99 -6.71
N VAL A 19 -4.33 24.89 -7.36
CA VAL A 19 -5.18 23.70 -7.44
C VAL A 19 -5.04 22.96 -6.12
N LYS A 20 -6.20 22.70 -5.53
CA LYS A 20 -6.33 22.11 -4.22
C LYS A 20 -6.47 20.60 -4.41
N HIS A 21 -5.39 19.84 -4.37
CA HIS A 21 -5.43 18.41 -4.69
C HIS A 21 -5.98 17.53 -3.55
N LEU A 22 -6.61 16.42 -3.95
CA LEU A 22 -6.88 15.22 -3.17
C LEU A 22 -6.20 14.05 -3.88
N CYS A 23 -5.27 13.37 -3.21
CA CYS A 23 -4.61 12.17 -3.72
C CYS A 23 -5.17 10.94 -3.00
N ILE A 24 -5.61 9.95 -3.76
CA ILE A 24 -6.14 8.69 -3.24
C ILE A 24 -5.43 7.53 -3.94
N LEU A 25 -4.70 6.74 -3.17
CA LEU A 25 -4.13 5.47 -3.63
C LEU A 25 -5.03 4.34 -3.12
N ILE A 26 -5.70 3.65 -4.02
CA ILE A 26 -6.74 2.67 -3.65
C ILE A 26 -6.35 1.23 -4.01
N VAL A 27 -7.14 0.29 -3.52
CA VAL A 27 -6.95 -1.16 -3.68
C VAL A 27 -6.71 -1.61 -5.12
N ASN A 28 -7.30 -0.93 -6.11
CA ASN A 28 -7.21 -1.35 -7.51
C ASN A 28 -5.83 -1.09 -8.18
N GLY A 29 -4.88 -0.47 -7.48
CA GLY A 29 -3.53 -0.22 -7.98
C GLY A 29 -3.32 1.07 -8.78
N PHE A 30 -4.35 1.91 -8.88
CA PHE A 30 -4.26 3.26 -9.46
C PHE A 30 -4.23 4.34 -8.37
N GLY A 31 -3.34 5.32 -8.55
CA GLY A 31 -3.22 6.53 -7.75
C GLY A 31 -3.95 7.66 -8.45
N TYR A 32 -4.99 8.17 -7.80
CA TYR A 32 -5.88 9.19 -8.33
C TYR A 32 -5.54 10.54 -7.70
N THR A 33 -5.23 11.54 -8.51
CA THR A 33 -5.14 12.94 -8.08
C THR A 33 -6.31 13.70 -8.66
N MET A 34 -7.07 14.38 -7.81
CA MET A 34 -8.26 15.13 -8.18
C MET A 34 -8.21 16.54 -7.62
N ASP A 35 -8.87 17.49 -8.28
CA ASP A 35 -9.20 18.77 -7.67
C ASP A 35 -10.29 18.52 -6.61
N ARG A 36 -9.97 18.78 -5.34
CA ARG A 36 -10.87 18.50 -4.21
C ARG A 36 -12.07 19.44 -4.14
N VAL A 37 -12.07 20.54 -4.90
CA VAL A 37 -13.16 21.51 -4.97
C VAL A 37 -14.13 21.14 -6.08
N THR A 38 -13.63 20.75 -7.25
CA THR A 38 -14.47 20.46 -8.42
C THR A 38 -14.76 18.97 -8.64
N GLY A 39 -13.93 18.09 -8.09
CA GLY A 39 -13.96 16.65 -8.39
C GLY A 39 -13.34 16.29 -9.74
N GLU A 40 -12.69 17.23 -10.42
CA GLU A 40 -12.00 16.98 -11.70
C GLU A 40 -10.86 15.98 -11.50
N LEU A 41 -10.83 14.92 -12.32
CA LEU A 41 -9.77 13.92 -12.32
C LEU A 41 -8.56 14.44 -13.11
N LEU A 42 -7.42 14.59 -12.43
CA LEU A 42 -6.20 15.18 -12.98
C LEU A 42 -5.17 14.13 -13.36
N VAL A 43 -4.99 13.11 -12.51
CA VAL A 43 -4.03 12.01 -12.69
C VAL A 43 -4.68 10.71 -12.27
N ALA A 44 -4.43 9.62 -13.01
CA ALA A 44 -4.91 8.28 -12.69
C ALA A 44 -3.92 7.23 -13.21
N GLU A 45 -2.79 7.10 -12.52
CA GLU A 45 -1.66 6.27 -12.93
C GLU A 45 -1.43 5.08 -12.00
N LYS A 46 -0.80 4.02 -12.50
CA LYS A 46 -0.49 2.84 -11.70
C LYS A 46 0.62 3.15 -10.70
N PHE A 47 0.39 2.84 -9.41
CA PHE A 47 1.44 2.94 -8.38
C PHE A 47 2.05 1.58 -8.02
N ASP A 48 1.71 0.55 -8.79
CA ASP A 48 2.42 -0.73 -8.87
C ASP A 48 2.46 -1.15 -10.36
N PRO A 49 3.65 -1.36 -10.95
CA PRO A 49 3.76 -1.73 -12.36
C PRO A 49 3.15 -3.10 -12.69
N ALA A 50 2.94 -3.99 -11.72
CA ALA A 50 2.33 -5.30 -11.94
C ALA A 50 0.83 -5.25 -12.25
N VAL A 51 0.16 -4.12 -11.98
CA VAL A 51 -1.30 -3.96 -12.18
C VAL A 51 -1.69 -4.25 -13.63
N ASN A 52 -2.54 -5.25 -13.83
CA ASN A 52 -2.87 -5.77 -15.17
C ASN A 52 -4.38 -5.83 -15.48
N TRP A 53 -5.27 -5.72 -14.48
CA TRP A 53 -6.72 -5.84 -14.68
C TRP A 53 -7.31 -4.74 -15.59
N ALA A 54 -6.63 -3.60 -15.68
CA ALA A 54 -6.93 -2.50 -16.59
C ALA A 54 -5.65 -1.95 -17.22
N THR A 55 -5.74 -1.47 -18.47
CA THR A 55 -4.59 -0.87 -19.17
C THR A 55 -4.28 0.52 -18.60
N HIS A 56 -5.29 1.38 -18.49
CA HIS A 56 -5.23 2.74 -17.97
C HIS A 56 -6.62 3.19 -17.51
N VAL A 57 -6.71 4.39 -16.93
CA VAL A 57 -7.98 5.09 -16.70
C VAL A 57 -8.13 6.19 -17.75
N ASP A 58 -9.24 6.18 -18.48
CA ASP A 58 -9.55 7.25 -19.42
C ASP A 58 -9.94 8.50 -18.62
N LEU A 59 -9.14 9.58 -18.72
CA LEU A 59 -9.34 10.80 -17.94
C LEU A 59 -10.58 11.61 -18.35
N LYS A 60 -11.11 11.41 -19.57
CA LYS A 60 -12.33 12.11 -20.02
C LYS A 60 -13.57 11.49 -19.39
N THR A 61 -13.59 10.17 -19.28
CA THR A 61 -14.73 9.39 -18.78
C THR A 61 -14.59 9.00 -17.31
N GLY A 62 -13.39 9.06 -16.76
CA GLY A 62 -13.03 8.53 -15.44
C GLY A 62 -13.06 7.01 -15.34
N ARG A 63 -13.19 6.28 -16.47
CA ARG A 63 -13.41 4.83 -16.47
C ARG A 63 -12.11 4.05 -16.72
N PRO A 64 -11.79 3.05 -15.88
CA PRO A 64 -10.74 2.08 -16.16
C PRO A 64 -11.04 1.27 -17.42
N GLN A 65 -10.05 1.15 -18.30
CA GLN A 65 -10.12 0.34 -19.51
C GLN A 65 -9.75 -1.11 -19.17
N LYS A 66 -10.77 -1.89 -18.81
CA LYS A 66 -10.67 -3.27 -18.32
C LYS A 66 -10.05 -4.19 -19.39
N VAL A 67 -9.25 -5.14 -18.94
CA VAL A 67 -8.69 -6.20 -19.79
C VAL A 67 -9.54 -7.46 -19.61
N GLU A 68 -10.20 -7.92 -20.68
CA GLU A 68 -11.12 -9.07 -20.65
C GLU A 68 -10.50 -10.32 -20.04
N ARG A 69 -9.24 -10.62 -20.39
CA ARG A 69 -8.49 -11.76 -19.84
C ARG A 69 -8.48 -11.82 -18.30
N TYR A 70 -8.43 -10.67 -17.64
CA TYR A 70 -8.36 -10.55 -16.18
C TYR A 70 -9.71 -10.19 -15.55
N SER A 71 -10.80 -10.20 -16.33
CA SER A 71 -12.13 -9.89 -15.84
C SER A 71 -12.87 -11.17 -15.47
N THR A 72 -13.11 -11.34 -14.16
CA THR A 72 -13.88 -12.47 -13.62
C THR A 72 -15.30 -12.53 -14.18
N HIS A 73 -15.95 -11.37 -14.36
CA HIS A 73 -17.28 -11.29 -14.96
C HIS A 73 -17.31 -11.71 -16.44
N HIS A 74 -16.31 -11.28 -17.22
CA HIS A 74 -16.22 -11.65 -18.64
C HIS A 74 -15.97 -13.16 -18.81
N ASN A 75 -15.12 -13.73 -17.95
CA ASN A 75 -14.76 -15.14 -18.01
C ASN A 75 -15.88 -16.06 -17.49
N GLY A 76 -16.76 -15.55 -16.64
CA GLY A 76 -17.95 -16.26 -16.16
C GLY A 76 -17.82 -16.82 -14.73
N GLU A 77 -18.94 -17.27 -14.19
CA GLU A 77 -19.00 -18.00 -12.92
C GLU A 77 -18.43 -19.42 -13.10
N ASP A 78 -17.90 -20.00 -12.02
CA ASP A 78 -17.25 -21.32 -11.97
C ASP A 78 -16.06 -21.46 -12.93
N VAL A 79 -15.44 -20.32 -13.28
CA VAL A 79 -14.24 -20.23 -14.12
C VAL A 79 -13.13 -19.52 -13.37
N ASN A 80 -12.01 -20.20 -13.17
CA ASN A 80 -10.84 -19.62 -12.52
C ASN A 80 -10.12 -18.62 -13.46
N THR A 81 -10.14 -17.35 -13.08
CA THR A 81 -9.40 -16.29 -13.75
C THR A 81 -8.03 -16.13 -13.09
N ALA A 82 -6.98 -16.57 -13.78
CA ALA A 82 -5.63 -16.64 -13.23
C ALA A 82 -4.81 -15.34 -13.41
N ASN A 83 -3.85 -15.14 -12.51
CA ASN A 83 -2.83 -14.08 -12.55
C ASN A 83 -3.39 -12.64 -12.62
N ILE A 84 -4.46 -12.35 -11.87
CA ILE A 84 -4.99 -10.99 -11.72
C ILE A 84 -4.11 -10.20 -10.76
N CYS A 85 -3.67 -9.02 -11.17
CA CYS A 85 -2.90 -8.09 -10.35
C CYS A 85 -3.59 -6.71 -10.30
N PRO A 86 -3.84 -6.15 -9.10
CA PRO A 86 -3.49 -6.72 -7.79
C PRO A 86 -4.47 -7.83 -7.36
N ALA A 87 -4.10 -8.54 -6.28
CA ALA A 87 -5.01 -9.43 -5.55
C ALA A 87 -6.18 -8.67 -4.92
N ALA A 88 -7.13 -9.39 -4.30
CA ALA A 88 -8.29 -8.78 -3.65
C ALA A 88 -7.92 -7.84 -2.49
N LEU A 89 -6.77 -8.06 -1.84
CA LEU A 89 -6.19 -7.15 -0.85
C LEU A 89 -5.57 -5.86 -1.45
N GLY A 90 -5.54 -5.78 -2.78
CA GLY A 90 -5.12 -4.62 -3.55
C GLY A 90 -3.62 -4.31 -3.49
N SER A 91 -3.17 -3.35 -4.30
CA SER A 91 -1.79 -2.83 -4.21
C SER A 91 -1.55 -2.01 -2.93
N LYS A 92 -2.61 -1.71 -2.18
CA LYS A 92 -2.59 -1.08 -0.86
C LYS A 92 -3.95 -1.34 -0.20
N ASP A 93 -3.93 -1.75 1.06
CA ASP A 93 -5.14 -2.03 1.85
C ASP A 93 -5.43 -0.86 2.81
N GLN A 94 -5.67 -1.14 4.09
CA GLN A 94 -5.97 -0.15 5.15
C GLN A 94 -4.82 0.81 5.45
N GLN A 95 -3.56 0.42 5.24
CA GLN A 95 -2.41 1.14 5.76
C GLN A 95 -2.33 2.58 5.20
N PRO A 96 -2.29 3.64 6.02
CA PRO A 96 -2.26 5.00 5.51
C PRO A 96 -0.89 5.35 4.92
N ALA A 97 -0.93 6.11 3.81
CA ALA A 97 0.24 6.79 3.27
C ALA A 97 0.52 8.09 4.06
N ALA A 98 1.76 8.56 4.03
CA ALA A 98 2.15 9.86 4.56
C ALA A 98 2.45 10.85 3.43
N TYR A 99 2.33 12.15 3.70
CA TYR A 99 2.70 13.20 2.75
C TYR A 99 3.69 14.15 3.42
N SER A 100 4.73 14.57 2.70
CA SER A 100 5.62 15.64 3.13
C SER A 100 5.44 16.88 2.27
N PRO A 101 5.00 18.03 2.83
CA PRO A 101 4.93 19.28 2.09
C PRO A 101 6.31 19.85 1.72
N ARG A 102 7.39 19.33 2.32
CA ARG A 102 8.77 19.76 2.03
C ARG A 102 9.31 19.13 0.75
N THR A 103 9.03 17.85 0.54
CA THR A 103 9.45 17.12 -0.66
C THR A 103 8.38 17.12 -1.75
N GLY A 104 7.11 17.36 -1.39
CA GLY A 104 5.98 17.25 -2.29
C GLY A 104 5.58 15.80 -2.60
N LEU A 105 6.15 14.82 -1.89
CA LEU A 105 5.98 13.40 -2.17
C LEU A 105 5.02 12.72 -1.18
N PHE A 106 4.31 11.72 -1.68
CA PHE A 106 3.58 10.74 -0.87
C PHE A 106 4.46 9.53 -0.61
N TYR A 107 4.44 9.01 0.61
CA TYR A 107 5.16 7.81 1.04
C TYR A 107 4.15 6.71 1.30
N VAL A 108 4.15 5.70 0.43
CA VAL A 108 3.05 4.74 0.31
C VAL A 108 3.56 3.34 0.65
N PRO A 109 3.08 2.75 1.75
CA PRO A 109 3.30 1.33 2.03
C PRO A 109 2.35 0.49 1.15
N THR A 110 2.93 -0.27 0.20
CA THR A 110 2.20 -1.03 -0.82
C THR A 110 2.34 -2.54 -0.65
N ASN A 111 1.40 -3.25 -1.28
CA ASN A 111 1.40 -4.69 -1.46
C ASN A 111 1.78 -4.99 -2.92
N HIS A 112 2.45 -6.11 -3.14
CA HIS A 112 2.90 -6.59 -4.45
C HIS A 112 2.43 -8.04 -4.63
N VAL A 113 1.11 -8.22 -4.65
CA VAL A 113 0.45 -9.54 -4.59
C VAL A 113 -0.57 -9.62 -5.72
N CYS A 114 -0.60 -10.77 -6.39
CA CYS A 114 -1.58 -11.14 -7.41
C CYS A 114 -2.41 -12.33 -6.94
N MET A 115 -3.43 -12.69 -7.72
CA MET A 115 -4.33 -13.78 -7.37
C MET A 115 -4.82 -14.57 -8.57
N ASP A 116 -5.22 -15.80 -8.29
CA ASP A 116 -6.21 -16.53 -9.07
C ASP A 116 -7.57 -16.35 -8.37
N TYR A 117 -8.63 -16.14 -9.14
CA TYR A 117 -9.98 -15.86 -8.63
C TYR A 117 -11.03 -16.66 -9.40
N GLU A 118 -11.78 -17.49 -8.68
CA GLU A 118 -12.92 -18.23 -9.20
C GLU A 118 -14.19 -17.79 -8.46
N PRO A 119 -15.10 -17.04 -9.13
CA PRO A 119 -16.45 -16.82 -8.61
C PRO A 119 -17.21 -18.14 -8.62
N VAL A 120 -17.92 -18.45 -7.54
CA VAL A 120 -18.68 -19.70 -7.40
C VAL A 120 -20.16 -19.41 -7.50
N SER A 121 -20.87 -20.12 -8.38
CA SER A 121 -22.31 -19.94 -8.58
C SER A 121 -23.13 -20.55 -7.42
N GLY A 122 -24.43 -20.21 -7.37
CA GLY A 122 -25.38 -20.86 -6.46
C GLY A 122 -25.38 -20.37 -4.99
N GLY A 123 -24.58 -19.35 -4.66
CA GLY A 123 -24.60 -18.76 -3.32
C GLY A 123 -25.89 -18.02 -3.00
N MET A 124 -26.53 -18.36 -1.87
CA MET A 124 -27.73 -17.69 -1.39
C MET A 124 -27.42 -16.75 -0.23
N TYR A 125 -28.08 -15.59 -0.21
CA TYR A 125 -27.98 -14.66 0.91
C TYR A 125 -28.74 -15.20 2.13
N VAL A 126 -28.03 -15.28 3.26
CA VAL A 126 -28.62 -15.56 4.57
C VAL A 126 -28.08 -14.53 5.55
N ALA A 127 -28.97 -13.80 6.22
CA ALA A 127 -28.58 -12.78 7.19
C ALA A 127 -27.69 -13.37 8.29
N GLY A 128 -26.54 -12.72 8.53
CA GLY A 128 -25.54 -13.15 9.53
C GLY A 128 -24.53 -14.19 9.03
N GLN A 129 -24.66 -14.71 7.81
CA GLN A 129 -23.66 -15.60 7.20
C GLN A 129 -22.79 -14.86 6.18
N PRO A 130 -21.54 -15.30 5.95
CA PRO A 130 -20.70 -14.76 4.89
C PRO A 130 -21.35 -14.93 3.51
N TYR A 131 -21.29 -13.88 2.68
CA TYR A 131 -21.80 -13.90 1.30
C TYR A 131 -20.69 -13.46 0.35
N VAL A 132 -19.75 -14.39 0.11
CA VAL A 132 -18.53 -14.13 -0.68
C VAL A 132 -18.60 -14.79 -2.05
N ASN A 133 -18.95 -16.09 -2.10
CA ASN A 133 -19.10 -16.87 -3.33
C ASN A 133 -17.88 -16.77 -4.26
N ALA A 134 -16.69 -16.89 -3.70
CA ALA A 134 -15.46 -16.94 -4.48
C ALA A 134 -14.38 -17.72 -3.73
N VAL A 135 -13.53 -18.42 -4.49
CA VAL A 135 -12.30 -19.04 -4.01
C VAL A 135 -11.13 -18.28 -4.61
N LEU A 136 -10.18 -17.92 -3.75
CA LEU A 136 -9.01 -17.15 -4.13
C LEU A 136 -7.74 -17.89 -3.73
N ASN A 137 -6.71 -17.74 -4.54
CA ASN A 137 -5.34 -18.12 -4.20
C ASN A 137 -4.44 -16.92 -4.46
N MET A 138 -3.74 -16.44 -3.43
CA MET A 138 -2.88 -15.26 -3.54
C MET A 138 -1.39 -15.63 -3.57
N PHE A 139 -0.61 -14.84 -4.28
CA PHE A 139 0.82 -15.07 -4.45
C PHE A 139 1.59 -13.79 -4.82
N PRO A 140 2.92 -13.73 -4.64
CA PRO A 140 3.72 -12.58 -5.06
C PRO A 140 3.50 -12.21 -6.52
N ALA A 141 3.44 -10.91 -6.81
CA ALA A 141 3.51 -10.46 -8.19
C ALA A 141 4.86 -10.85 -8.81
N GLY A 142 4.86 -11.15 -10.11
CA GLY A 142 6.06 -11.67 -10.78
C GLY A 142 6.37 -13.14 -10.50
N ARG A 143 5.49 -13.87 -9.77
CA ARG A 143 5.63 -15.32 -9.56
C ARG A 143 5.90 -16.06 -10.86
N VAL A 144 7.03 -16.74 -10.90
CA VAL A 144 7.26 -17.91 -11.77
C VAL A 144 6.59 -19.10 -11.08
N TYR A 145 5.66 -19.80 -11.74
CA TYR A 145 4.98 -20.98 -11.15
C TYR A 145 6.04 -21.94 -10.56
N PRO A 146 5.96 -22.32 -9.26
CA PRO A 146 7.07 -22.89 -8.54
C PRO A 146 7.03 -24.41 -8.54
N GLY A 147 8.22 -25.01 -8.52
CA GLY A 147 8.43 -26.19 -7.69
C GLY A 147 8.36 -25.78 -6.21
N ASP A 148 7.63 -26.58 -5.45
CA ASP A 148 7.57 -26.79 -4.01
C ASP A 148 8.55 -25.98 -3.13
N GLY A 149 8.23 -24.71 -2.90
CA GLY A 149 8.83 -23.87 -1.86
C GLY A 149 8.69 -22.37 -2.11
N TYR A 150 7.71 -21.71 -1.47
CA TYR A 150 7.63 -20.24 -1.48
C TYR A 150 8.65 -19.65 -0.51
N ASN A 151 9.86 -19.37 -1.01
CA ASN A 151 10.78 -18.47 -0.35
C ASN A 151 10.68 -17.11 -1.05
N ASN A 152 10.02 -16.13 -0.42
CA ASN A 152 9.91 -14.77 -0.94
C ASN A 152 11.27 -14.07 -0.79
N ASN A 153 12.15 -14.24 -1.78
CA ASN A 153 13.34 -13.43 -1.99
C ASN A 153 12.90 -12.00 -2.36
N PRO A 154 13.35 -10.97 -1.63
CA PRO A 154 13.11 -9.57 -2.00
C PRO A 154 13.51 -9.21 -3.45
N GLU A 155 14.43 -9.96 -4.06
CA GLU A 155 14.90 -9.67 -5.42
C GLU A 155 13.95 -10.16 -6.53
N ASP A 156 13.20 -11.26 -6.32
CA ASP A 156 12.46 -11.93 -7.41
C ASP A 156 10.97 -12.21 -7.12
N ASN A 157 10.51 -12.15 -5.87
CA ASN A 157 9.14 -12.51 -5.48
C ASN A 157 8.72 -11.92 -4.12
N ASN A 158 9.02 -10.64 -3.90
CA ASN A 158 8.57 -9.88 -2.74
C ASN A 158 7.03 -9.68 -2.75
N LEU A 159 6.42 -9.54 -1.56
CA LEU A 159 4.97 -9.30 -1.44
C LEU A 159 4.62 -7.83 -1.17
N GLY A 160 5.60 -6.94 -1.07
CA GLY A 160 5.37 -5.55 -0.69
C GLY A 160 6.44 -4.62 -1.17
N ASN A 161 6.09 -3.35 -1.34
CA ASN A 161 7.05 -2.29 -1.55
C ASN A 161 6.73 -1.12 -0.62
N PHE A 162 7.73 -0.30 -0.31
CA PHE A 162 7.53 1.02 0.24
C PHE A 162 8.02 2.04 -0.79
N ILE A 163 7.11 2.86 -1.32
CA ILE A 163 7.40 3.75 -2.45
C ILE A 163 7.30 5.22 -2.05
N ALA A 164 8.02 6.08 -2.77
CA ALA A 164 7.66 7.48 -2.90
C ALA A 164 6.89 7.72 -4.21
N TRP A 165 5.83 8.52 -4.13
CA TRP A 165 4.91 8.81 -5.22
C TRP A 165 4.80 10.33 -5.43
N ASP A 166 5.06 10.76 -6.67
CA ASP A 166 4.78 12.10 -7.16
C ASP A 166 3.35 12.13 -7.72
N ALA A 167 2.44 12.74 -6.96
CA ALA A 167 1.01 12.76 -7.29
C ALA A 167 0.66 13.74 -8.41
N ASP A 168 1.54 14.70 -8.72
CA ASP A 168 1.32 15.64 -9.83
C ASP A 168 1.69 14.99 -11.16
N LYS A 169 2.67 14.08 -11.15
CA LYS A 169 3.13 13.37 -12.36
C LYS A 169 2.58 11.96 -12.50
N GLY A 170 2.03 11.39 -11.43
CA GLY A 170 1.59 10.01 -11.40
C GLY A 170 2.75 9.01 -11.51
N LYS A 171 3.84 9.24 -10.78
CA LYS A 171 5.06 8.42 -10.91
C LYS A 171 5.65 7.99 -9.58
N ILE A 172 6.17 6.77 -9.55
CA ILE A 172 7.05 6.27 -8.49
C ILE A 172 8.41 6.95 -8.63
N VAL A 173 8.88 7.60 -7.57
CA VAL A 173 10.18 8.29 -7.52
C VAL A 173 11.29 7.32 -7.10
N TRP A 174 11.00 6.51 -6.09
CA TRP A 174 11.86 5.40 -5.65
C TRP A 174 10.98 4.33 -5.01
N SER A 175 11.52 3.11 -4.91
CA SER A 175 10.84 1.93 -4.34
C SER A 175 11.81 1.12 -3.51
N ILE A 176 11.37 0.67 -2.34
CA ILE A 176 12.09 -0.25 -1.45
C ILE A 176 11.31 -1.56 -1.43
N HIS A 177 11.94 -2.67 -1.82
CA HIS A 177 11.30 -3.98 -1.75
C HIS A 177 11.22 -4.47 -0.30
N GLU A 178 10.04 -4.92 0.11
CA GLU A 178 9.79 -5.58 1.39
C GLU A 178 9.41 -7.04 1.17
N ARG A 179 10.04 -7.96 1.91
CA ARG A 179 9.78 -9.40 1.81
C ARG A 179 8.29 -9.71 1.89
N PHE A 180 7.62 -9.09 2.85
CA PHE A 180 6.18 -9.16 3.05
C PHE A 180 5.54 -7.81 2.71
N SER A 181 4.23 -7.79 2.48
CA SER A 181 3.49 -6.55 2.25
C SER A 181 3.75 -5.49 3.34
N ALA A 182 3.88 -4.22 2.92
CA ALA A 182 4.03 -3.12 3.87
C ALA A 182 2.63 -2.78 4.43
N TRP A 183 2.27 -3.42 5.54
CA TRP A 183 0.93 -3.30 6.15
C TRP A 183 0.84 -2.25 7.27
N GLY A 184 1.97 -1.66 7.66
CA GLY A 184 2.02 -0.60 8.66
C GLY A 184 1.89 0.78 8.01
N GLY A 185 1.15 1.68 8.66
CA GLY A 185 0.99 3.06 8.21
C GLY A 185 2.27 3.88 8.32
N ALA A 186 2.51 4.75 7.34
CA ALA A 186 3.68 5.62 7.28
C ALA A 186 3.51 6.92 8.09
N LEU A 187 4.62 7.50 8.53
CA LEU A 187 4.70 8.83 9.15
C LEU A 187 5.89 9.60 8.57
N ALA A 188 5.62 10.71 7.88
CA ALA A 188 6.65 11.65 7.45
C ALA A 188 6.83 12.77 8.48
N THR A 189 8.08 13.16 8.74
CA THR A 189 8.41 14.23 9.71
C THR A 189 9.16 15.38 9.05
N ALA A 190 9.19 16.54 9.71
CA ALA A 190 9.91 17.72 9.22
C ALA A 190 11.45 17.58 9.27
N GLY A 191 11.98 16.52 9.89
CA GLY A 191 13.40 16.18 9.88
C GLY A 191 13.84 15.43 8.62
N ASP A 192 13.00 15.40 7.58
CA ASP A 192 13.23 14.71 6.31
C ASP A 192 13.46 13.17 6.50
N VAL A 193 12.83 12.60 7.53
CA VAL A 193 12.76 11.16 7.82
C VAL A 193 11.32 10.67 7.76
N VAL A 194 11.12 9.51 7.13
CA VAL A 194 9.85 8.78 7.05
C VAL A 194 9.95 7.48 7.83
N PHE A 195 8.96 7.21 8.68
CA PHE A 195 8.88 5.98 9.46
C PHE A 195 7.76 5.09 8.97
N TYR A 196 7.99 3.78 8.96
CA TYR A 196 6.97 2.77 8.74
C TYR A 196 7.36 1.46 9.42
N GLY A 197 6.39 0.59 9.64
CA GLY A 197 6.61 -0.75 10.17
C GLY A 197 6.33 -1.83 9.13
N ASN A 198 7.10 -2.92 9.16
CA ASN A 198 6.86 -4.08 8.30
C ASN A 198 6.26 -5.27 9.07
N LEU A 199 5.75 -6.27 8.34
CA LEU A 199 5.10 -7.45 8.93
C LEU A 199 6.06 -8.36 9.69
N GLU A 200 7.37 -8.26 9.43
CA GLU A 200 8.39 -8.95 10.23
C GLU A 200 8.55 -8.30 11.60
N GLY A 201 8.08 -7.07 11.79
CA GLY A 201 8.15 -6.36 13.06
C GLY A 201 9.30 -5.36 13.16
N TYR A 202 9.90 -4.96 12.03
CA TYR A 202 10.86 -3.88 12.02
C TYR A 202 10.16 -2.52 11.94
N LEU A 203 10.45 -1.63 12.90
CA LEU A 203 10.26 -0.20 12.71
C LEU A 203 11.46 0.33 11.92
N LYS A 204 11.21 0.91 10.76
CA LYS A 204 12.23 1.49 9.89
C LYS A 204 12.07 3.01 9.86
N GLY A 205 13.19 3.72 9.84
CA GLY A 205 13.28 5.14 9.53
C GLY A 205 14.13 5.29 8.27
N ILE A 206 13.59 5.95 7.25
CA ILE A 206 14.23 6.12 5.94
C ILE A 206 14.36 7.59 5.58
N ASP A 207 15.35 7.91 4.75
CA ASP A 207 15.51 9.23 4.16
C ASP A 207 14.35 9.54 3.19
N ALA A 208 13.76 10.72 3.36
CA ALA A 208 12.55 11.14 2.63
C ALA A 208 12.77 11.37 1.13
N GLN A 209 14.01 11.59 0.67
CA GLN A 209 14.32 11.89 -0.74
C GLN A 209 14.84 10.67 -1.49
N THR A 210 15.61 9.82 -0.81
CA THR A 210 16.37 8.71 -1.42
C THR A 210 15.81 7.34 -1.08
N GLY A 211 15.03 7.22 0.01
CA GLY A 211 14.57 5.93 0.54
C GLY A 211 15.64 5.13 1.28
N ALA A 212 16.83 5.69 1.52
CA ALA A 212 17.89 5.00 2.24
C ALA A 212 17.49 4.67 3.68
N GLU A 213 17.73 3.44 4.15
CA GLU A 213 17.49 3.04 5.54
C GLU A 213 18.48 3.76 6.47
N LEU A 214 17.96 4.58 7.37
CA LEU A 214 18.72 5.34 8.37
C LEU A 214 18.64 4.70 9.76
N TYR A 215 17.52 4.02 10.03
CA TYR A 215 17.21 3.43 11.32
C TYR A 215 16.41 2.14 11.13
N ARG A 216 16.71 1.14 11.97
CA ARG A 216 15.92 -0.08 12.06
C ARG A 216 15.92 -0.63 13.48
N PHE A 217 14.75 -1.03 13.96
CA PHE A 217 14.60 -1.71 15.25
C PHE A 217 13.60 -2.85 15.18
N LYS A 218 13.93 -4.00 15.77
CA LYS A 218 13.06 -5.18 15.83
C LYS A 218 12.12 -5.08 17.03
N THR A 219 10.84 -4.81 16.76
CA THR A 219 9.77 -4.90 17.75
C THR A 219 9.38 -6.37 18.00
N PRO A 220 8.66 -6.68 19.11
CA PRO A 220 8.31 -8.06 19.46
C PRO A 220 7.38 -8.79 18.47
N SER A 221 6.67 -8.07 17.60
CA SER A 221 5.68 -8.63 16.67
C SER A 221 5.57 -7.79 15.39
N GLY A 222 4.91 -8.33 14.37
CA GLY A 222 4.68 -7.63 13.09
C GLY A 222 3.86 -6.36 13.28
N ILE A 223 4.10 -5.37 12.44
CA ILE A 223 3.45 -4.07 12.56
C ILE A 223 2.38 -3.94 11.47
N ILE A 224 1.12 -3.83 11.90
CA ILE A 224 -0.03 -3.49 11.06
C ILE A 224 -0.64 -2.13 11.42
N GLY A 225 -0.17 -1.53 12.51
CA GLY A 225 -0.61 -0.22 12.99
C GLY A 225 0.17 0.93 12.36
N ASN A 226 -0.11 2.14 12.83
CA ASN A 226 0.44 3.37 12.28
C ASN A 226 1.52 3.95 13.19
N VAL A 227 2.63 4.40 12.59
CA VAL A 227 3.63 5.16 13.35
C VAL A 227 3.05 6.53 13.70
N HIS A 228 3.25 6.96 14.95
CA HIS A 228 2.80 8.26 15.43
C HIS A 228 3.90 8.93 16.24
N THR A 229 3.82 10.26 16.37
CA THR A 229 4.81 11.06 17.10
C THR A 229 4.13 12.09 17.99
N TRP A 230 4.75 12.40 19.13
CA TRP A 230 4.30 13.45 20.04
C TRP A 230 5.49 14.07 20.78
N LYS A 231 5.24 15.18 21.47
CA LYS A 231 6.22 15.84 22.35
C LYS A 231 5.79 15.73 23.80
N HIS A 232 6.71 15.40 24.70
CA HIS A 232 6.51 15.46 26.14
C HIS A 232 7.74 16.06 26.81
N LYS A 233 7.57 17.12 27.61
CA LYS A 233 8.66 17.87 28.27
C LYS A 233 9.81 18.21 27.29
N ASP A 234 9.43 18.83 26.18
CA ASP A 234 10.32 19.23 25.07
C ASP A 234 11.13 18.13 24.37
N LYS A 235 10.87 16.86 24.70
CA LYS A 235 11.44 15.70 24.02
C LYS A 235 10.42 15.11 23.04
N GLN A 236 10.82 14.87 21.80
CA GLN A 236 10.00 14.18 20.80
C GLN A 236 10.10 12.67 20.98
N TYR A 237 8.96 12.00 20.81
CA TYR A 237 8.83 10.56 20.88
C TYR A 237 8.20 10.01 19.59
N ILE A 238 8.59 8.80 19.21
CA ILE A 238 7.97 8.00 18.15
C ILE A 238 7.34 6.78 18.82
N GLY A 239 6.09 6.45 18.47
CA GLY A 239 5.37 5.29 18.98
C GLY A 239 4.85 4.40 17.85
N ILE A 240 4.85 3.10 18.10
CA ILE A 240 4.28 2.10 17.19
C ILE A 240 3.76 0.88 17.95
N LEU A 241 2.57 0.43 17.58
CA LEU A 241 2.01 -0.83 18.06
C LEU A 241 2.56 -2.00 17.24
N SER A 242 3.02 -3.05 17.94
CA SER A 242 3.42 -4.33 17.37
C SER A 242 2.45 -5.41 17.81
N GLY A 243 1.93 -6.16 16.83
CA GLY A 243 0.90 -7.19 17.00
C GLY A 243 0.39 -7.58 15.62
N VAL A 244 1.03 -8.58 15.00
CA VAL A 244 0.69 -9.02 13.64
C VAL A 244 -0.73 -9.58 13.61
N GLY A 245 -1.46 -9.28 12.54
CA GLY A 245 -2.88 -9.62 12.39
C GLY A 245 -3.43 -9.00 11.11
N GLY A 246 -4.69 -8.58 11.13
CA GLY A 246 -5.39 -8.14 9.92
C GLY A 246 -5.47 -9.27 8.88
N TRP A 247 -5.70 -8.92 7.62
CA TRP A 247 -5.82 -9.93 6.57
C TRP A 247 -4.48 -10.61 6.25
N ALA A 248 -3.37 -9.85 6.17
CA ALA A 248 -2.03 -10.41 5.92
C ALA A 248 -1.55 -11.37 7.01
N GLY A 249 -1.97 -11.19 8.26
CA GLY A 249 -1.64 -12.06 9.39
C GLY A 249 -2.73 -13.09 9.74
N ILE A 250 -3.79 -13.23 8.94
CA ILE A 250 -4.99 -13.98 9.34
C ILE A 250 -4.71 -15.46 9.64
N GLY A 251 -3.77 -16.08 8.92
CA GLY A 251 -3.35 -17.46 9.18
C GLY A 251 -2.84 -17.67 10.60
N MET A 252 -2.00 -16.74 11.08
CA MET A 252 -1.51 -16.76 12.45
C MET A 252 -2.58 -16.37 13.47
N ALA A 253 -3.39 -15.35 13.16
CA ALA A 253 -4.37 -14.80 14.10
C ALA A 253 -5.56 -15.74 14.34
N ALA A 254 -5.99 -16.47 13.32
CA ALA A 254 -7.14 -17.38 13.37
C ALA A 254 -6.74 -18.88 13.36
N GLY A 255 -5.44 -19.20 13.28
CA GLY A 255 -4.95 -20.58 13.27
C GLY A 255 -5.27 -21.35 11.97
N LEU A 256 -5.38 -20.63 10.85
CA LEU A 256 -5.69 -21.21 9.54
C LEU A 256 -4.41 -21.70 8.85
N ILE A 257 -4.50 -22.79 8.10
CA ILE A 257 -3.31 -23.50 7.57
C ILE A 257 -3.38 -23.84 6.07
N ASN A 258 -4.57 -23.88 5.48
CA ASN A 258 -4.70 -24.19 4.06
C ASN A 258 -4.45 -22.95 3.21
N ASP A 259 -3.87 -23.12 2.03
CA ASP A 259 -3.42 -21.99 1.22
C ASP A 259 -4.58 -21.08 0.76
N THR A 260 -5.78 -21.64 0.55
CA THR A 260 -7.00 -20.91 0.18
C THR A 260 -7.78 -20.37 1.37
N ASP A 261 -7.44 -20.75 2.60
CA ASP A 261 -8.08 -20.22 3.81
C ASP A 261 -7.89 -18.69 3.91
N GLY A 262 -8.78 -18.03 4.63
CA GLY A 262 -8.71 -16.58 4.79
C GLY A 262 -8.75 -15.85 3.45
N LEU A 263 -9.54 -16.36 2.49
CA LEU A 263 -9.67 -15.82 1.13
C LEU A 263 -8.32 -15.75 0.38
N GLY A 264 -7.50 -16.80 0.50
CA GLY A 264 -6.23 -16.94 -0.21
C GLY A 264 -5.02 -16.26 0.44
N ALA A 265 -5.23 -15.42 1.47
CA ALA A 265 -4.12 -14.74 2.14
C ALA A 265 -3.22 -15.71 2.92
N VAL A 266 -3.76 -16.79 3.48
CA VAL A 266 -3.00 -17.76 4.28
C VAL A 266 -1.86 -18.37 3.45
N GLY A 267 -2.10 -18.72 2.19
CA GLY A 267 -1.08 -19.20 1.26
C GLY A 267 0.01 -18.17 0.98
N ALA A 268 -0.38 -16.94 0.62
CA ALA A 268 0.57 -15.87 0.30
C ALA A 268 1.52 -15.53 1.46
N TYR A 269 1.02 -15.56 2.70
CA TYR A 269 1.79 -15.18 3.90
C TYR A 269 2.24 -16.38 4.75
N LYS A 270 2.23 -17.61 4.21
CA LYS A 270 2.57 -18.83 4.95
C LYS A 270 3.94 -18.77 5.65
N GLY A 271 4.92 -18.13 5.02
CA GLY A 271 6.27 -17.93 5.58
C GLY A 271 6.36 -16.88 6.69
N LEU A 272 5.34 -16.06 6.92
CA LEU A 272 5.35 -14.97 7.90
C LEU A 272 5.57 -15.47 9.33
N ASN A 273 5.05 -16.65 9.64
CA ASN A 273 5.21 -17.31 10.94
C ASN A 273 6.67 -17.66 11.28
N SER A 274 7.62 -17.55 10.34
CA SER A 274 9.04 -17.77 10.61
C SER A 274 9.74 -16.51 11.14
N TYR A 275 9.11 -15.33 11.00
CA TYR A 275 9.73 -14.04 11.30
C TYR A 275 9.10 -13.31 12.50
N THR A 276 7.85 -13.66 12.83
CA THR A 276 7.07 -12.96 13.84
C THR A 276 6.08 -13.89 14.55
N ARG A 277 5.51 -13.41 15.67
CA ARG A 277 4.45 -14.07 16.46
C ARG A 277 3.36 -13.06 16.75
N LEU A 278 2.19 -13.53 17.19
CA LEU A 278 1.15 -12.62 17.70
C LEU A 278 1.70 -11.78 18.86
N GLY A 279 1.16 -10.58 19.04
CA GLY A 279 1.62 -9.64 20.06
C GLY A 279 0.60 -8.55 20.34
N GLY A 280 0.95 -7.65 21.25
CA GLY A 280 0.09 -6.55 21.69
C GLY A 280 0.88 -5.55 22.53
N THR A 281 1.91 -4.95 21.93
CA THR A 281 2.86 -4.08 22.64
C THR A 281 2.97 -2.72 21.98
N LEU A 282 2.97 -1.65 22.77
CA LEU A 282 3.37 -0.32 22.33
C LEU A 282 4.87 -0.14 22.55
N ASN A 283 5.60 0.17 21.50
CA ASN A 283 7.03 0.51 21.56
C ASN A 283 7.17 2.02 21.42
N VAL A 284 7.97 2.65 22.28
CA VAL A 284 8.19 4.10 22.32
C VAL A 284 9.69 4.39 22.22
N PHE A 285 10.06 5.30 21.31
CA PHE A 285 11.43 5.63 20.96
C PHE A 285 11.67 7.13 21.14
N SER A 286 12.87 7.49 21.59
CA SER A 286 13.37 8.87 21.62
C SER A 286 14.89 8.88 21.52
N LEU A 287 15.48 10.00 21.12
CA LEU A 287 16.93 10.20 21.26
C LEU A 287 17.34 10.18 22.76
N PRO A 288 18.59 9.85 23.11
CA PRO A 288 19.09 9.93 24.49
C PRO A 288 18.85 11.28 25.15
#